data_AF-A0A850JAI0-F1
#
_entry.id   AF-A0A850JAI0-F1
#
_cell.length_a   1.000
_cell.length_b   1.000
_cell.length_c   1.000
_cell.angle_alpha   90.00
_cell.angle_beta   90.00
_cell.angle_gamma   90.00
#
_symmetry.space_group_name_H-M   'P 1'
#
loop_
_entity.id
_entity.type
_entity.pdbx_description
1 polymer ?
#
loop_
_entity_poly.entity_id
_entity_poly.type
_entity_poly.pdbx_seq_one_letter_code
_entity_poly.pdbx_strand_id
1 'polypeptide(L)'
;MWTGRKIVIGAAAVTVLPLMAAPARAAEPADATVVPIQITGDPAKRFNLVVMGDGYTPADMPKFRADLSKHLNDLWTIEPFKSYRSYINVYAVEIPSGESGVSCDPALSSPRRTTPLRMAFWSGCREDGIQRLLVMDSAAAKTYADLVPGATQQNRQILALANSDTYGGAGGTYATASGGNAMSALIAPHELGHSLGGLDDEYDYYQRGVPGGTYTGPEPASIHHTLLTEHEMKTQKKKWWRWLGERSESGGTIGRYEGGLYFSKGVWRPSRHSMMKTLGYYYDQVARERVTQRISAKVNLVQAHTPTDTPVGNDRVLWVETMHPAGHRLSVTWTVDGKTKGKGPNLDLSRLHLKKGTHTVKVTVTDPTSFVRDPSIRSSAALTQTRTWTVDTSLKTPPATVPVDFSSSTPTDKPVGANSVVYVETTHPVRFAPKVRWELDGRRVHGGDRDISLARLHLSNGTHTLVARVGSNSRVWTIDAERPTVAFALSKAAQSRLRPGHTPEYVFDGPFTMRLTGTDDRPGVVVSEFRVDGDGWFNYFGWPTDSAAPWLFTADGTVIDSLTYGKLGKGRHTIEYRATDPSGNTSKPQRFTVTLH
;
A
#
# COMPACT_ATOMS: atom_id res chain seq x y z
N MET A 1 -44.88 -67.28 -58.68
CA MET A 1 -43.65 -67.17 -59.51
C MET A 1 -43.01 -65.83 -59.27
N TRP A 2 -41.74 -65.87 -58.86
CA TRP A 2 -40.69 -64.84 -58.99
C TRP A 2 -40.84 -63.46 -58.30
N THR A 3 -40.31 -63.44 -57.08
CA THR A 3 -39.34 -62.49 -56.50
C THR A 3 -39.07 -61.15 -57.19
N GLY A 4 -39.23 -60.07 -56.42
CA GLY A 4 -38.58 -58.78 -56.63
C GLY A 4 -38.64 -57.92 -55.37
N ARG A 5 -37.65 -58.07 -54.47
CA ARG A 5 -37.49 -57.20 -53.28
C ARG A 5 -37.12 -55.79 -53.75
N LYS A 6 -37.96 -54.80 -53.43
CA LYS A 6 -37.56 -53.38 -53.35
C LYS A 6 -37.78 -52.90 -51.91
N ILE A 7 -36.68 -52.49 -51.29
CA ILE A 7 -36.61 -51.96 -49.93
C ILE A 7 -37.12 -50.52 -49.97
N VAL A 8 -38.17 -50.22 -49.20
CA VAL A 8 -38.63 -48.85 -48.92
C VAL A 8 -38.26 -48.55 -47.47
N ILE A 9 -37.39 -47.57 -47.29
CA ILE A 9 -36.91 -47.08 -46.00
C ILE A 9 -38.02 -46.21 -45.39
N GLY A 10 -38.57 -46.66 -44.25
CA GLY A 10 -39.56 -45.93 -43.47
C GLY A 10 -38.90 -44.85 -42.59
N ALA A 11 -39.46 -43.65 -42.61
CA ALA A 11 -39.06 -42.52 -41.79
C ALA A 11 -39.41 -42.76 -40.31
N ALA A 12 -38.42 -42.61 -39.42
CA ALA A 12 -38.63 -42.52 -37.98
C ALA A 12 -38.40 -41.06 -37.54
N ALA A 13 -39.44 -40.44 -37.01
CA ALA A 13 -39.40 -39.11 -36.43
C ALA A 13 -38.63 -39.13 -35.11
N VAL A 14 -37.56 -38.34 -35.00
CA VAL A 14 -36.83 -38.11 -33.75
C VAL A 14 -37.41 -36.86 -33.08
N THR A 15 -38.14 -37.05 -31.99
CA THR A 15 -38.53 -35.98 -31.07
C THR A 15 -37.32 -35.47 -30.30
N VAL A 16 -36.90 -34.24 -30.58
CA VAL A 16 -35.90 -33.51 -29.79
C VAL A 16 -36.59 -32.92 -28.57
N LEU A 17 -36.29 -33.45 -27.38
CA LEU A 17 -36.63 -32.82 -26.10
C LEU A 17 -35.69 -31.63 -25.87
N PRO A 18 -36.19 -30.43 -25.51
CA PRO A 18 -35.33 -29.32 -25.16
C PRO A 18 -34.69 -29.61 -23.79
N LEU A 19 -33.36 -29.63 -23.72
CA LEU A 19 -32.66 -29.53 -22.45
C LEU A 19 -32.98 -28.15 -21.86
N MET A 20 -33.81 -28.12 -20.81
CA MET A 20 -33.92 -26.94 -19.97
C MET A 20 -32.57 -26.72 -19.27
N ALA A 21 -31.87 -25.66 -19.64
CA ALA A 21 -30.70 -25.19 -18.91
C ALA A 21 -31.16 -24.79 -17.50
N ALA A 22 -30.67 -25.51 -16.49
CA ALA A 22 -30.81 -25.07 -15.11
C ALA A 22 -30.10 -23.71 -14.95
N PRO A 23 -30.63 -22.77 -14.15
CA PRO A 23 -29.94 -21.53 -13.87
C PRO A 23 -28.60 -21.84 -13.21
N ALA A 24 -27.52 -21.28 -13.75
CA ALA A 24 -26.19 -21.39 -13.16
C ALA A 24 -26.24 -20.82 -11.73
N ARG A 25 -26.17 -21.72 -10.75
CA ARG A 25 -26.00 -21.39 -9.34
C ARG A 25 -24.66 -20.66 -9.21
N ALA A 26 -24.63 -19.54 -8.49
CA ALA A 26 -23.35 -18.92 -8.11
C ALA A 26 -22.47 -19.99 -7.44
N ALA A 27 -21.19 -20.02 -7.79
CA ALA A 27 -20.25 -20.99 -7.22
C ALA A 27 -20.36 -20.97 -5.68
N GLU A 28 -20.62 -22.13 -5.07
CA GLU A 28 -20.44 -22.27 -3.62
C GLU A 28 -18.95 -22.06 -3.28
N PRO A 29 -18.58 -21.73 -2.03
CA PRO A 29 -17.18 -21.42 -1.65
C PRO A 29 -16.15 -22.52 -1.96
N ALA A 30 -16.59 -23.70 -2.39
CA ALA A 30 -15.78 -24.88 -2.66
C ALA A 30 -14.69 -24.68 -3.74
N ASP A 31 -14.85 -23.71 -4.65
CA ASP A 31 -13.89 -23.46 -5.74
C ASP A 31 -12.93 -22.27 -5.46
N ALA A 32 -13.08 -21.60 -4.32
CA ALA A 32 -12.20 -20.48 -3.97
C ALA A 32 -10.86 -20.97 -3.40
N THR A 33 -9.76 -20.39 -3.86
CA THR A 33 -8.41 -20.72 -3.39
C THR A 33 -7.77 -19.52 -2.70
N VAL A 34 -7.30 -19.72 -1.46
CA VAL A 34 -6.51 -18.71 -0.74
C VAL A 34 -5.04 -18.87 -1.10
N VAL A 35 -4.45 -17.84 -1.71
CA VAL A 35 -3.05 -17.81 -2.14
C VAL A 35 -2.30 -16.76 -1.32
N PRO A 36 -1.31 -17.15 -0.50
CA PRO A 36 -0.39 -16.23 0.14
C PRO A 36 0.45 -15.47 -0.90
N ILE A 37 0.42 -14.14 -0.88
CA ILE A 37 1.18 -13.29 -1.83
C ILE A 37 2.40 -12.67 -1.14
N GLN A 38 2.22 -12.25 0.11
CA GLN A 38 3.28 -11.71 0.96
C GLN A 38 2.93 -12.01 2.42
N ILE A 39 3.73 -12.83 3.09
CA ILE A 39 3.53 -13.16 4.51
C ILE A 39 4.70 -12.62 5.32
N THR A 40 4.43 -11.67 6.20
CA THR A 40 5.41 -11.00 7.06
C THR A 40 5.30 -11.41 8.52
N GLY A 41 4.36 -12.31 8.84
CA GLY A 41 4.18 -12.91 10.16
C GLY A 41 2.82 -13.59 10.31
N ASP A 42 2.55 -14.09 11.51
CA ASP A 42 1.26 -14.69 11.89
C ASP A 42 0.09 -13.73 11.54
N PRO A 43 -0.90 -14.17 10.76
CA PRO A 43 -2.08 -13.38 10.41
C PRO A 43 -2.81 -12.79 11.59
N ALA A 44 -2.85 -13.47 12.74
CA ALA A 44 -3.49 -12.96 13.95
C ALA A 44 -2.77 -11.71 14.51
N LYS A 45 -1.50 -11.49 14.15
CA LYS A 45 -0.66 -10.39 14.63
C LYS A 45 -0.28 -9.38 13.54
N ARG A 46 -0.89 -9.47 12.36
CA ARG A 46 -0.63 -8.62 11.20
C ARG A 46 -1.89 -7.93 10.72
N PHE A 47 -1.70 -6.85 9.97
CA PHE A 47 -2.73 -6.31 9.12
C PHE A 47 -2.86 -7.22 7.88
N ASN A 48 -4.03 -7.80 7.64
CA ASN A 48 -4.28 -8.67 6.50
C ASN A 48 -5.02 -7.91 5.39
N LEU A 49 -4.32 -7.60 4.30
CA LEU A 49 -4.95 -7.13 3.07
C LEU A 49 -5.41 -8.35 2.27
N VAL A 50 -6.73 -8.52 2.18
CA VAL A 50 -7.36 -9.61 1.44
C VAL A 50 -7.82 -9.07 0.10
N VAL A 51 -7.18 -9.52 -0.98
CA VAL A 51 -7.52 -9.13 -2.34
C VAL A 51 -8.27 -10.25 -3.03
N MET A 52 -9.36 -9.96 -3.72
CA MET A 52 -10.18 -10.98 -4.40
C MET A 52 -10.56 -10.52 -5.80
N GLY A 53 -10.68 -11.47 -6.73
CA GLY A 53 -11.09 -11.19 -8.11
C GLY A 53 -12.57 -11.51 -8.33
N ASP A 54 -13.25 -10.70 -9.14
CA ASP A 54 -14.59 -10.99 -9.66
C ASP A 54 -14.65 -10.84 -11.18
N GLY A 55 -15.40 -11.71 -11.86
CA GLY A 55 -15.45 -11.74 -13.32
C GLY A 55 -14.21 -12.33 -13.97
N TYR A 56 -13.31 -12.97 -13.22
CA TYR A 56 -12.19 -13.73 -13.79
C TYR A 56 -12.60 -15.20 -13.85
N THR A 57 -12.68 -15.76 -15.06
CA THR A 57 -12.91 -17.20 -15.25
C THR A 57 -11.65 -18.00 -14.88
N PRO A 58 -11.69 -19.35 -14.81
CA PRO A 58 -10.48 -20.15 -14.68
C PRO A 58 -9.38 -19.79 -15.70
N ALA A 59 -9.76 -19.45 -16.94
CA ALA A 59 -8.84 -19.04 -17.99
C ALA A 59 -8.26 -17.63 -17.76
N ASP A 60 -8.97 -16.77 -17.03
CA ASP A 60 -8.54 -15.39 -16.71
C ASP A 60 -7.70 -15.31 -15.42
N MET A 61 -7.53 -16.40 -14.67
CA MET A 61 -6.74 -16.37 -13.42
C MET A 61 -5.31 -15.84 -13.59
N PRO A 62 -4.57 -16.17 -14.68
CA PRO A 62 -3.28 -15.52 -14.94
C PRO A 62 -3.39 -13.99 -15.06
N LYS A 63 -4.48 -13.48 -15.66
CA LYS A 63 -4.77 -12.04 -15.75
C LYS A 63 -5.02 -11.45 -14.36
N PHE A 64 -5.85 -12.09 -13.53
CA PHE A 64 -6.08 -11.64 -12.14
C PHE A 64 -4.77 -11.51 -11.35
N ARG A 65 -3.89 -12.51 -11.45
CA ARG A 65 -2.57 -12.48 -10.77
C ARG A 65 -1.68 -11.36 -11.29
N ALA A 66 -1.70 -11.08 -12.60
CA ALA A 66 -0.98 -9.96 -13.19
C ALA A 66 -1.53 -8.60 -12.72
N ASP A 67 -2.85 -8.43 -12.74
CA ASP A 67 -3.52 -7.21 -12.27
C ASP A 67 -3.22 -6.98 -10.78
N LEU A 68 -3.38 -8.01 -9.94
CA LEU A 68 -3.01 -7.96 -8.52
C LEU A 68 -1.55 -7.52 -8.33
N SER A 69 -0.63 -8.10 -9.10
CA SER A 69 0.80 -7.79 -8.98
C SER A 69 1.09 -6.33 -9.33
N LYS A 70 0.42 -5.78 -10.36
CA LYS A 70 0.52 -4.36 -10.74
C LYS A 70 -0.01 -3.46 -9.63
N HIS A 71 -1.20 -3.74 -9.09
CA HIS A 71 -1.81 -2.96 -8.01
C HIS A 71 -0.94 -2.94 -6.74
N LEU A 72 -0.39 -4.08 -6.36
CA LEU A 72 0.49 -4.16 -5.19
C LEU A 72 1.80 -3.39 -5.39
N ASN A 73 2.40 -3.43 -6.58
CA ASN A 73 3.65 -2.72 -6.83
C ASN A 73 3.45 -1.20 -6.72
N ASP A 74 2.38 -0.65 -7.29
CA ASP A 74 2.05 0.77 -7.13
C ASP A 74 1.81 1.10 -5.65
N LEU A 75 1.04 0.27 -4.94
CA LEU A 75 0.78 0.45 -3.50
C LEU A 75 2.08 0.51 -2.67
N TRP A 76 3.07 -0.32 -3.00
CA TRP A 76 4.36 -0.37 -2.29
C TRP A 76 5.31 0.78 -2.61
N THR A 77 5.00 1.63 -3.59
CA THR A 77 5.73 2.88 -3.80
C THR A 77 5.16 4.04 -2.97
N ILE A 78 3.90 3.92 -2.55
CA ILE A 78 3.16 4.98 -1.86
C ILE A 78 3.38 4.90 -0.35
N GLU A 79 3.77 6.03 0.25
CA GLU A 79 3.78 6.14 1.70
C GLU A 79 2.35 6.33 2.25
N PRO A 80 1.98 5.67 3.37
CA PRO A 80 2.85 4.93 4.29
C PRO A 80 2.95 3.42 4.00
N PHE A 81 2.27 2.90 2.98
CA PHE A 81 2.29 1.47 2.65
C PHE A 81 3.71 0.96 2.37
N LYS A 82 4.55 1.76 1.72
CA LYS A 82 5.98 1.50 1.51
C LYS A 82 6.73 1.25 2.82
N SER A 83 6.75 2.23 3.73
CA SER A 83 7.51 2.13 4.98
C SER A 83 6.93 1.10 5.96
N TYR A 84 5.63 0.82 5.89
CA TYR A 84 4.94 -0.13 6.76
C TYR A 84 4.62 -1.47 6.09
N ARG A 85 5.23 -1.78 4.94
CA ARG A 85 4.99 -3.01 4.18
C ARG A 85 5.12 -4.29 5.01
N SER A 86 6.03 -4.31 5.98
CA SER A 86 6.24 -5.42 6.91
C SER A 86 5.09 -5.66 7.90
N TYR A 87 4.17 -4.70 8.06
CA TYR A 87 2.98 -4.85 8.91
C TYR A 87 1.87 -5.63 8.21
N ILE A 88 1.99 -5.78 6.89
CA ILE A 88 0.92 -6.20 6.00
C ILE A 88 1.21 -7.58 5.46
N ASN A 89 0.33 -8.52 5.81
CA ASN A 89 0.16 -9.75 5.05
C ASN A 89 -0.77 -9.48 3.87
N VAL A 90 -0.46 -10.07 2.72
CA VAL A 90 -1.34 -10.04 1.54
C VAL A 90 -1.75 -11.46 1.17
N TYR A 91 -3.06 -11.64 1.06
CA TYR A 91 -3.69 -12.86 0.58
C TYR A 91 -4.51 -12.54 -0.66
N ALA A 92 -4.35 -13.32 -1.72
CA ALA A 92 -5.31 -13.37 -2.80
C ALA A 92 -6.34 -14.45 -2.48
N VAL A 93 -7.63 -14.15 -2.67
CA VAL A 93 -8.69 -15.15 -2.73
C VAL A 93 -9.10 -15.24 -4.20
N GLU A 94 -8.62 -16.29 -4.86
CA GLU A 94 -8.95 -16.59 -6.24
C GLU A 94 -10.35 -17.21 -6.26
N ILE A 95 -11.30 -16.51 -6.87
CA ILE A 95 -12.71 -16.92 -6.93
C ILE A 95 -13.10 -17.05 -8.41
N PRO A 96 -12.97 -18.25 -9.00
CA PRO A 96 -13.30 -18.44 -10.40
C PRO A 96 -14.77 -18.09 -10.68
N SER A 97 -14.97 -17.17 -11.61
CA SER A 97 -16.29 -16.75 -12.09
C SER A 97 -16.76 -17.66 -13.23
N GLY A 98 -18.07 -17.90 -13.33
CA GLY A 98 -18.66 -18.65 -14.45
C GLY A 98 -18.59 -17.90 -15.78
N GLU A 99 -18.44 -16.58 -15.74
CA GLU A 99 -18.38 -15.70 -16.90
C GLU A 99 -17.24 -14.68 -16.75
N SER A 100 -16.64 -14.28 -17.87
CA SER A 100 -15.58 -13.26 -17.89
C SER A 100 -16.17 -11.85 -17.93
N GLY A 101 -15.66 -10.95 -17.10
CA GLY A 101 -16.13 -9.57 -16.96
C GLY A 101 -17.15 -9.37 -15.84
N VAL A 102 -17.53 -8.12 -15.59
CA VAL A 102 -18.54 -7.73 -14.58
C VAL A 102 -19.78 -7.09 -15.21
N SER A 103 -20.82 -6.84 -14.42
CA SER A 103 -22.11 -6.36 -14.95
C SER A 103 -22.07 -4.89 -15.37
N CYS A 104 -22.82 -4.55 -16.44
CA CYS A 104 -23.01 -3.18 -16.93
C CYS A 104 -21.71 -2.46 -17.29
N ASP A 105 -20.78 -3.22 -17.86
CA ASP A 105 -19.46 -2.79 -18.27
C ASP A 105 -19.29 -2.88 -19.80
N PRO A 106 -18.91 -1.80 -20.52
CA PRO A 106 -18.65 -0.43 -20.03
C PRO A 106 -19.90 0.46 -19.91
N ALA A 107 -21.06 -0.01 -20.38
CA ALA A 107 -22.29 0.77 -20.47
C ALA A 107 -23.42 0.14 -19.67
N LEU A 108 -24.40 0.95 -19.27
CA LEU A 108 -25.58 0.45 -18.56
C LEU A 108 -26.38 -0.59 -19.36
N SER A 109 -26.32 -0.50 -20.69
CA SER A 109 -26.91 -1.47 -21.63
C SER A 109 -26.09 -2.75 -21.81
N SER A 110 -24.86 -2.80 -21.26
CA SER A 110 -24.04 -4.01 -21.30
C SER A 110 -24.67 -5.15 -20.51
N PRO A 111 -24.30 -6.41 -20.81
CA PRO A 111 -24.85 -7.57 -20.13
C PRO A 111 -24.74 -7.49 -18.60
N ARG A 112 -25.76 -8.02 -17.92
CA ARG A 112 -25.69 -8.36 -16.50
C ARG A 112 -25.10 -9.76 -16.39
N ARG A 113 -24.10 -9.91 -15.54
CA ARG A 113 -23.32 -11.14 -15.36
C ARG A 113 -23.58 -11.72 -13.99
N THR A 114 -23.52 -13.04 -13.88
CA THR A 114 -23.64 -13.73 -12.59
C THR A 114 -22.25 -14.10 -12.10
N THR A 115 -21.65 -13.21 -11.33
CA THR A 115 -20.30 -13.38 -10.77
C THR A 115 -20.35 -13.57 -9.24
N PRO A 116 -19.35 -14.23 -8.63
CA PRO A 116 -19.34 -14.55 -7.20
C PRO A 116 -19.54 -13.35 -6.26
N LEU A 117 -18.97 -12.18 -6.58
CA LEU A 117 -19.12 -10.95 -5.81
C LEU A 117 -20.18 -10.00 -6.39
N ARG A 118 -20.84 -10.39 -7.48
CA ARG A 118 -21.87 -9.60 -8.18
C ARG A 118 -21.40 -8.18 -8.48
N MET A 119 -20.13 -8.02 -8.86
CA MET A 119 -19.60 -6.69 -9.14
C MET A 119 -20.32 -6.05 -10.33
N ALA A 120 -20.59 -4.76 -10.20
CA ALA A 120 -21.36 -4.03 -11.18
C ALA A 120 -21.00 -2.54 -11.16
N PHE A 121 -20.81 -1.97 -12.34
CA PHE A 121 -20.74 -0.52 -12.54
C PHE A 121 -22.11 0.13 -12.37
N TRP A 122 -22.20 1.46 -12.54
CA TRP A 122 -23.46 2.21 -12.47
C TRP A 122 -24.17 2.03 -11.13
N SER A 123 -23.40 2.02 -10.02
CA SER A 123 -23.94 1.83 -8.67
C SER A 123 -24.79 0.55 -8.53
N GLY A 124 -24.45 -0.51 -9.27
CA GLY A 124 -25.23 -1.74 -9.31
C GLY A 124 -26.23 -1.81 -10.46
N CYS A 125 -25.81 -1.40 -11.67
CA CYS A 125 -26.66 -1.41 -12.88
C CYS A 125 -27.93 -0.57 -12.77
N ARG A 126 -27.83 0.59 -12.11
CA ARG A 126 -28.94 1.54 -11.92
C ARG A 126 -28.89 2.66 -12.95
N GLU A 127 -30.05 3.07 -13.45
CA GLU A 127 -30.19 4.20 -14.39
C GLU A 127 -29.80 5.54 -13.77
N ASP A 128 -30.07 5.73 -12.48
CA ASP A 128 -29.65 6.90 -11.70
C ASP A 128 -28.26 6.73 -11.05
N GLY A 129 -27.57 5.63 -11.36
CA GLY A 129 -26.29 5.28 -10.77
C GLY A 129 -25.12 6.09 -11.33
N ILE A 130 -24.10 6.28 -10.51
CA ILE A 130 -22.83 6.85 -10.97
C ILE A 130 -22.12 5.79 -11.79
N GLN A 131 -21.88 6.05 -13.08
CA GLN A 131 -21.26 5.12 -14.03
C GLN A 131 -20.02 4.39 -13.45
N ARG A 132 -19.11 5.14 -12.81
CA ARG A 132 -17.80 4.64 -12.35
C ARG A 132 -17.84 4.02 -10.96
N LEU A 133 -18.97 4.12 -10.26
CA LEU A 133 -19.11 3.52 -8.94
C LEU A 133 -19.29 2.02 -9.11
N LEU A 134 -18.20 1.30 -8.88
CA LEU A 134 -18.12 -0.14 -8.98
C LEU A 134 -18.49 -0.73 -7.62
N VAL A 135 -19.64 -1.37 -7.51
CA VAL A 135 -20.10 -1.95 -6.24
C VAL A 135 -19.87 -3.45 -6.21
N MET A 136 -19.89 -4.04 -5.02
CA MET A 136 -19.83 -5.49 -4.82
C MET A 136 -20.81 -5.95 -3.72
N ASP A 137 -21.15 -7.24 -3.73
CA ASP A 137 -21.84 -7.89 -2.63
C ASP A 137 -20.89 -8.04 -1.42
N SER A 138 -21.12 -7.19 -0.42
CA SER A 138 -20.30 -7.16 0.79
C SER A 138 -20.44 -8.41 1.68
N ALA A 139 -21.56 -9.14 1.59
CA ALA A 139 -21.75 -10.37 2.35
C ALA A 139 -20.92 -11.49 1.72
N ALA A 140 -20.99 -11.64 0.40
CA ALA A 140 -20.16 -12.59 -0.34
C ALA A 140 -18.67 -12.30 -0.12
N ALA A 141 -18.23 -11.04 -0.24
CA ALA A 141 -16.85 -10.65 0.00
C ALA A 141 -16.37 -11.02 1.42
N LYS A 142 -17.22 -10.86 2.44
CA LYS A 142 -16.91 -11.29 3.81
C LYS A 142 -16.74 -12.81 3.90
N THR A 143 -17.66 -13.58 3.33
CA THR A 143 -17.58 -15.05 3.31
C THR A 143 -16.28 -15.54 2.69
N TYR A 144 -15.87 -14.97 1.55
CA TYR A 144 -14.60 -15.32 0.92
C TYR A 144 -13.38 -14.85 1.74
N ALA A 145 -13.44 -13.67 2.35
CA ALA A 145 -12.37 -13.18 3.21
C ALA A 145 -12.20 -14.00 4.50
N ASP A 146 -13.27 -14.65 4.99
CA ASP A 146 -13.23 -15.53 6.17
C ASP A 146 -12.48 -16.85 5.89
N LEU A 147 -12.21 -17.18 4.62
CA LEU A 147 -11.35 -18.31 4.25
C LEU A 147 -9.89 -18.10 4.64
N VAL A 148 -9.45 -16.86 4.88
CA VAL A 148 -8.07 -16.54 5.26
C VAL A 148 -7.88 -16.80 6.77
N PRO A 149 -7.12 -17.83 7.18
CA PRO A 149 -6.99 -18.16 8.59
C PRO A 149 -6.31 -17.04 9.39
N GLY A 150 -6.87 -16.70 10.55
CA GLY A 150 -6.36 -15.65 11.45
C GLY A 150 -6.63 -14.22 11.00
N ALA A 151 -7.22 -14.01 9.82
CA ALA A 151 -7.77 -12.71 9.42
C ALA A 151 -9.15 -12.51 10.07
N THR A 152 -9.31 -11.42 10.80
CA THR A 152 -10.54 -11.01 11.47
C THR A 152 -11.02 -9.68 10.92
N GLN A 153 -12.27 -9.29 11.20
CA GLN A 153 -12.79 -7.99 10.79
C GLN A 153 -11.95 -6.83 11.35
N GLN A 154 -11.35 -7.01 12.52
CA GLN A 154 -10.54 -6.00 13.20
C GLN A 154 -9.18 -5.83 12.50
N ASN A 155 -8.53 -6.92 12.10
CA ASN A 155 -7.17 -6.89 11.55
C ASN A 155 -7.11 -6.99 10.01
N ARG A 156 -8.25 -6.98 9.30
CA ARG A 156 -8.27 -7.05 7.82
C ARG A 156 -8.79 -5.81 7.13
N GLN A 157 -8.51 -5.73 5.82
CA GLN A 157 -9.13 -4.85 4.84
C GLN A 157 -9.36 -5.65 3.56
N ILE A 158 -10.54 -5.49 2.95
CA ILE A 158 -10.88 -6.15 1.68
C ILE A 158 -10.70 -5.16 0.54
N LEU A 159 -10.06 -5.64 -0.54
CA LEU A 159 -10.00 -5.01 -1.86
C LEU A 159 -10.49 -6.02 -2.91
N ALA A 160 -11.55 -5.70 -3.64
CA ALA A 160 -12.00 -6.53 -4.76
C ALA A 160 -11.60 -5.92 -6.10
N LEU A 161 -11.07 -6.74 -7.01
CA LEU A 161 -10.70 -6.36 -8.36
C LEU A 161 -11.73 -6.92 -9.35
N ALA A 162 -12.35 -6.07 -10.15
CA ALA A 162 -13.19 -6.51 -11.27
C ALA A 162 -12.33 -6.85 -12.48
N ASN A 163 -12.63 -7.92 -13.21
CA ASN A 163 -12.05 -8.16 -14.54
C ASN A 163 -12.62 -7.14 -15.54
N SER A 164 -12.03 -5.96 -15.57
CA SER A 164 -12.49 -4.84 -16.40
C SER A 164 -11.34 -3.88 -16.69
N ASP A 165 -11.35 -3.33 -17.91
CA ASP A 165 -10.48 -2.24 -18.33
C ASP A 165 -11.19 -0.88 -18.23
N THR A 166 -12.48 -0.86 -17.90
CA THR A 166 -13.24 0.37 -17.64
C THR A 166 -12.74 1.03 -16.37
N TYR A 167 -12.65 2.36 -16.37
CA TYR A 167 -12.30 3.08 -15.17
C TYR A 167 -13.44 3.03 -14.15
N GLY A 168 -13.16 2.51 -12.96
CA GLY A 168 -14.02 2.68 -11.80
C GLY A 168 -13.55 1.93 -10.58
N GLY A 169 -14.17 2.31 -9.48
CA GLY A 169 -13.84 1.89 -8.13
C GLY A 169 -14.88 2.43 -7.16
N ALA A 170 -14.75 2.03 -5.91
CA ALA A 170 -15.54 2.54 -4.82
C ALA A 170 -14.84 2.28 -3.50
N GLY A 171 -14.96 3.27 -2.62
CA GLY A 171 -14.54 3.24 -1.24
C GLY A 171 -15.74 3.25 -0.31
N GLY A 172 -15.53 2.83 0.92
CA GLY A 172 -16.58 2.61 1.92
C GLY A 172 -16.03 1.71 3.01
N THR A 173 -16.79 0.73 3.53
CA THR A 173 -16.18 -0.27 4.43
C THR A 173 -15.11 -1.12 3.73
N TYR A 174 -15.31 -1.40 2.44
CA TYR A 174 -14.39 -2.17 1.60
C TYR A 174 -14.09 -1.41 0.32
N ALA A 175 -12.93 -1.71 -0.26
CA ALA A 175 -12.49 -1.08 -1.49
C ALA A 175 -12.77 -1.99 -2.68
N THR A 176 -13.11 -1.39 -3.81
CA THR A 176 -13.19 -2.06 -5.11
C THR A 176 -12.42 -1.26 -6.14
N ALA A 177 -11.77 -1.92 -7.08
CA ALA A 177 -11.15 -1.28 -8.23
C ALA A 177 -11.34 -2.16 -9.46
N SER A 178 -11.19 -1.56 -10.64
CA SER A 178 -11.06 -2.34 -11.86
C SER A 178 -9.70 -3.06 -11.90
N GLY A 179 -9.54 -4.13 -12.65
CA GLY A 179 -8.30 -4.88 -12.72
C GLY A 179 -7.30 -4.24 -13.68
N GLY A 180 -7.71 -4.15 -14.95
CA GLY A 180 -6.83 -3.89 -16.09
C GLY A 180 -6.79 -2.43 -16.57
N ASN A 181 -7.61 -1.53 -16.01
CA ASN A 181 -7.58 -0.12 -16.41
C ASN A 181 -6.18 0.52 -16.19
N ALA A 182 -5.77 1.44 -17.08
CA ALA A 182 -4.49 2.14 -17.03
C ALA A 182 -4.22 2.78 -15.66
N MET A 183 -5.24 3.45 -15.10
CA MET A 183 -5.19 4.13 -13.82
C MET A 183 -5.58 3.23 -12.64
N SER A 184 -5.95 1.97 -12.87
CA SER A 184 -6.61 1.15 -11.84
C SER A 184 -5.74 0.84 -10.63
N ALA A 185 -4.45 0.64 -10.84
CA ALA A 185 -3.50 0.44 -9.76
C ALA A 185 -3.32 1.70 -8.88
N LEU A 186 -3.76 2.86 -9.36
CA LEU A 186 -3.86 4.12 -8.59
C LEU A 186 -5.27 4.33 -8.00
N ILE A 187 -6.31 3.65 -8.51
CA ILE A 187 -7.63 3.63 -7.88
C ILE A 187 -7.55 2.89 -6.55
N ALA A 188 -6.93 1.71 -6.50
CA ALA A 188 -6.83 0.92 -5.26
C ALA A 188 -6.33 1.71 -4.03
N PRO A 189 -5.22 2.48 -4.07
CA PRO A 189 -4.81 3.31 -2.94
C PRO A 189 -5.82 4.44 -2.64
N HIS A 190 -6.45 5.07 -3.63
CA HIS A 190 -7.51 6.05 -3.38
C HIS A 190 -8.67 5.43 -2.59
N GLU A 191 -9.18 4.27 -3.02
CA GLU A 191 -10.29 3.59 -2.35
C GLU A 191 -9.91 3.05 -0.96
N LEU A 192 -8.66 2.60 -0.79
CA LEU A 192 -8.12 2.28 0.54
C LEU A 192 -8.01 3.53 1.42
N GLY A 193 -7.84 4.72 0.85
CA GLY A 193 -7.92 5.99 1.56
C GLY A 193 -9.28 6.18 2.25
N HIS A 194 -10.37 5.84 1.55
CA HIS A 194 -11.70 5.79 2.16
C HIS A 194 -11.82 4.63 3.15
N SER A 195 -11.53 3.41 2.72
CA SER A 195 -11.87 2.21 3.51
C SER A 195 -11.02 1.97 4.73
N LEU A 196 -9.73 2.25 4.64
CA LEU A 196 -8.81 2.14 5.75
C LEU A 196 -8.68 3.48 6.48
N GLY A 197 -8.53 4.57 5.71
CA GLY A 197 -8.27 5.91 6.23
C GLY A 197 -9.50 6.57 6.87
N GLY A 198 -10.69 6.31 6.33
CA GLY A 198 -11.88 7.12 6.59
C GLY A 198 -11.73 8.54 6.05
N LEU A 199 -11.01 8.68 4.93
CA LEU A 199 -10.84 9.94 4.22
C LEU A 199 -12.06 10.22 3.34
N ASP A 200 -12.33 11.49 3.08
CA ASP A 200 -13.34 11.98 2.14
C ASP A 200 -12.69 12.35 0.80
N ASP A 201 -13.51 12.61 -0.22
CA ASP A 201 -13.02 13.06 -1.52
C ASP A 201 -12.65 14.54 -1.53
N GLU A 202 -11.48 14.84 -2.10
CA GLU A 202 -10.94 16.20 -2.26
C GLU A 202 -11.22 16.80 -3.66
N TYR A 203 -11.86 16.05 -4.55
CA TYR A 203 -12.35 16.58 -5.81
C TYR A 203 -13.63 17.42 -5.62
N ASP A 204 -13.80 18.36 -6.52
CA ASP A 204 -14.71 19.52 -6.41
C ASP A 204 -15.90 19.43 -7.36
N TYR A 205 -16.28 18.21 -7.73
CA TYR A 205 -17.41 17.87 -8.58
C TYR A 205 -18.03 16.56 -8.09
N TYR A 206 -19.35 16.39 -8.20
CA TYR A 206 -19.98 15.09 -7.93
C TYR A 206 -20.07 14.25 -9.21
N GLN A 207 -20.51 14.89 -10.29
CA GLN A 207 -20.51 14.32 -11.64
C GLN A 207 -19.45 15.04 -12.48
N ARG A 208 -18.66 14.25 -13.22
CA ARG A 208 -17.61 14.82 -14.08
C ARG A 208 -18.21 15.76 -15.12
N GLY A 209 -17.58 16.91 -15.31
CA GLY A 209 -18.05 17.94 -16.25
C GLY A 209 -19.16 18.84 -15.71
N VAL A 210 -19.65 18.57 -14.50
CA VAL A 210 -20.59 19.44 -13.79
C VAL A 210 -19.83 20.12 -12.66
N PRO A 211 -19.58 21.45 -12.74
CA PRO A 211 -18.93 22.18 -11.65
C PRO A 211 -19.71 22.02 -10.34
N GLY A 212 -18.97 21.81 -9.25
CA GLY A 212 -19.55 21.79 -7.92
C GLY A 212 -20.10 23.15 -7.51
N GLY A 213 -21.18 23.16 -6.74
CA GLY A 213 -21.75 24.38 -6.18
C GLY A 213 -20.88 25.02 -5.09
N THR A 214 -21.48 25.94 -4.33
CA THR A 214 -20.89 26.47 -3.10
C THR A 214 -21.32 25.62 -1.91
N TYR A 215 -20.35 25.19 -1.10
CA TYR A 215 -20.64 24.57 0.18
C TYR A 215 -21.21 25.60 1.16
N THR A 216 -22.40 25.35 1.70
CA THR A 216 -23.09 26.23 2.67
C THR A 216 -23.35 25.54 4.01
N GLY A 217 -22.75 24.37 4.22
CA GLY A 217 -22.89 23.59 5.45
C GLY A 217 -22.02 24.13 6.59
N PRO A 218 -22.12 23.50 7.79
CA PRO A 218 -21.24 23.81 8.91
C PRO A 218 -19.81 23.31 8.67
N GLU A 219 -18.89 23.58 9.61
CA GLU A 219 -17.52 23.03 9.54
C GLU A 219 -17.55 21.50 9.32
N PRO A 220 -16.94 20.96 8.24
CA PRO A 220 -17.01 19.53 7.94
C PRO A 220 -16.44 18.66 9.06
N ALA A 221 -16.99 17.45 9.25
CA ALA A 221 -16.41 16.45 10.15
C ALA A 221 -15.09 15.86 9.61
N SER A 222 -14.93 15.89 8.28
CA SER A 222 -13.70 15.58 7.56
C SER A 222 -12.45 16.15 8.23
N ILE A 223 -11.38 15.36 8.27
CA ILE A 223 -10.09 15.80 8.84
C ILE A 223 -9.27 16.68 7.89
N HIS A 224 -9.60 16.67 6.61
CA HIS A 224 -8.87 17.28 5.49
C HIS A 224 -9.79 18.18 4.65
N HIS A 225 -10.88 18.65 5.24
CA HIS A 225 -11.73 19.71 4.71
C HIS A 225 -12.06 20.72 5.83
N THR A 226 -12.06 22.02 5.51
CA THR A 226 -12.35 23.07 6.50
C THR A 226 -12.95 24.33 5.88
N LEU A 227 -13.65 25.11 6.69
CA LEU A 227 -14.06 26.50 6.42
C LEU A 227 -13.10 27.52 7.07
N LEU A 228 -12.32 27.07 8.05
CA LEU A 228 -11.41 27.91 8.84
C LEU A 228 -10.29 28.50 7.99
N THR A 229 -9.90 29.73 8.28
CA THR A 229 -8.66 30.32 7.77
C THR A 229 -7.44 29.63 8.35
N GLU A 230 -6.27 29.76 7.70
CA GLU A 230 -5.03 29.23 8.26
C GLU A 230 -4.69 29.83 9.63
N HIS A 231 -5.04 31.11 9.84
CA HIS A 231 -4.90 31.76 11.14
C HIS A 231 -5.79 31.10 12.19
N GLU A 232 -7.06 30.89 11.90
CA GLU A 232 -7.99 30.21 12.81
C GLU A 232 -7.57 28.76 13.10
N MET A 233 -7.12 28.01 12.09
CA MET A 233 -6.60 26.66 12.28
C MET A 233 -5.44 26.65 13.29
N LYS A 234 -4.49 27.59 13.17
CA LYS A 234 -3.35 27.74 14.08
C LYS A 234 -3.79 28.16 15.48
N THR A 235 -4.61 29.20 15.59
CA THR A 235 -5.07 29.75 16.88
C THR A 235 -5.93 28.76 17.64
N GLN A 236 -6.84 28.06 16.95
CA GLN A 236 -7.73 27.06 17.54
C GLN A 236 -7.08 25.68 17.66
N LYS A 237 -5.90 25.46 17.06
CA LYS A 237 -5.21 24.17 16.97
C LYS A 237 -6.10 23.05 16.40
N LYS A 238 -6.85 23.36 15.33
CA LYS A 238 -7.79 22.43 14.67
C LYS A 238 -7.29 21.98 13.29
N LYS A 239 -7.87 20.89 12.79
CA LYS A 239 -7.60 20.35 11.45
C LYS A 239 -6.12 20.05 11.26
N TRP A 240 -5.51 20.48 10.15
CA TRP A 240 -4.13 20.20 9.81
C TRP A 240 -3.16 21.32 10.17
N TRP A 241 -3.46 22.13 11.19
CA TRP A 241 -2.61 23.26 11.58
C TRP A 241 -1.12 22.91 11.79
N ARG A 242 -0.82 21.66 12.23
CA ARG A 242 0.54 21.13 12.43
C ARG A 242 1.33 20.91 11.13
N TRP A 243 0.62 20.86 10.02
CA TRP A 243 1.18 20.59 8.69
C TRP A 243 1.29 21.86 7.84
N LEU A 244 0.63 22.96 8.20
CA LEU A 244 0.70 24.22 7.43
C LEU A 244 2.15 24.66 7.16
N GLY A 245 2.46 24.88 5.88
CA GLY A 245 3.78 25.26 5.37
C GLY A 245 4.70 24.08 5.03
N GLU A 246 4.34 22.84 5.37
CA GLU A 246 5.13 21.65 5.01
C GLU A 246 5.11 21.43 3.50
N ARG A 247 6.24 21.06 2.90
CA ARG A 247 6.29 20.64 1.49
C ARG A 247 5.60 19.30 1.31
N SER A 248 4.77 19.16 0.26
CA SER A 248 4.14 17.88 -0.06
C SER A 248 4.86 17.13 -1.17
N GLU A 249 4.97 15.81 -1.02
CA GLU A 249 5.39 14.90 -2.11
C GLU A 249 4.39 14.88 -3.26
N SER A 250 3.11 15.17 -2.97
CA SER A 250 2.08 15.43 -3.98
C SER A 250 2.21 16.82 -4.64
N GLY A 251 3.12 17.67 -4.17
CA GLY A 251 3.40 18.98 -4.77
C GLY A 251 3.04 20.17 -3.89
N GLY A 252 3.78 21.27 -4.07
CA GLY A 252 3.54 22.52 -3.34
C GLY A 252 3.78 22.43 -1.83
N THR A 253 3.06 23.24 -1.06
CA THR A 253 3.08 23.27 0.41
C THR A 253 1.67 23.03 0.94
N ILE A 254 1.55 22.37 2.08
CA ILE A 254 0.29 22.28 2.81
C ILE A 254 -0.17 23.67 3.22
N GLY A 255 -1.41 24.00 2.88
CA GLY A 255 -2.03 25.29 3.09
C GLY A 255 -3.54 25.14 3.12
N ARG A 256 -4.25 26.07 2.47
CA ARG A 256 -5.69 26.04 2.32
C ARG A 256 -6.10 26.27 0.85
N TYR A 257 -6.51 25.22 0.15
CA TYR A 257 -6.88 25.26 -1.28
C TYR A 257 -8.38 25.10 -1.46
N GLU A 258 -9.03 26.02 -2.16
CA GLU A 258 -10.50 25.99 -2.32
C GLU A 258 -10.93 24.81 -3.19
N GLY A 259 -12.08 24.22 -2.84
CA GLY A 259 -12.69 23.08 -3.49
C GLY A 259 -12.41 21.76 -2.78
N GLY A 260 -13.43 20.90 -2.72
CA GLY A 260 -13.42 19.59 -2.05
C GLY A 260 -14.84 19.20 -1.65
N LEU A 261 -15.05 17.97 -1.17
CA LEU A 261 -16.39 17.45 -0.86
C LEU A 261 -17.40 17.63 -2.01
N TYR A 262 -16.95 17.55 -3.26
CA TYR A 262 -17.77 17.76 -4.46
C TYR A 262 -18.24 19.21 -4.71
N PHE A 263 -17.75 20.19 -3.93
CA PHE A 263 -18.04 21.60 -4.11
C PHE A 263 -16.82 22.34 -4.63
N SER A 264 -17.01 23.27 -5.59
CA SER A 264 -15.93 24.09 -6.15
C SER A 264 -15.63 25.33 -5.32
N LYS A 265 -16.53 25.72 -4.41
CA LYS A 265 -16.40 26.93 -3.58
C LYS A 265 -16.84 26.71 -2.14
N GLY A 266 -16.34 27.54 -1.24
CA GLY A 266 -16.84 27.62 0.14
C GLY A 266 -16.36 26.50 1.06
N VAL A 267 -15.46 25.62 0.61
CA VAL A 267 -14.77 24.61 1.43
C VAL A 267 -13.35 24.46 0.93
N TRP A 268 -12.42 24.13 1.82
CA TRP A 268 -11.00 24.04 1.47
C TRP A 268 -10.36 22.73 1.92
N ARG A 269 -9.42 22.25 1.13
CA ARG A 269 -8.57 21.07 1.36
C ARG A 269 -7.12 21.47 1.66
N PRO A 270 -6.26 20.58 2.19
CA PRO A 270 -4.92 20.94 2.64
C PRO A 270 -3.90 21.16 1.51
N SER A 271 -4.11 20.58 0.33
CA SER A 271 -3.08 20.52 -0.72
C SER A 271 -3.65 20.81 -2.11
N ARG A 272 -2.79 21.22 -3.05
CA ARG A 272 -3.19 21.40 -4.45
C ARG A 272 -3.55 20.07 -5.10
N HIS A 273 -2.73 19.06 -4.81
CA HIS A 273 -2.78 17.69 -5.31
C HIS A 273 -2.73 16.73 -4.13
N SER A 274 -3.46 15.63 -4.23
CA SER A 274 -3.51 14.54 -3.26
C SER A 274 -4.06 13.32 -3.97
N MET A 275 -3.71 12.12 -3.52
CA MET A 275 -4.36 10.88 -3.96
C MET A 275 -5.89 10.96 -3.82
N MET A 276 -6.39 11.70 -2.82
CA MET A 276 -7.83 11.90 -2.61
C MET A 276 -8.48 12.93 -3.57
N LYS A 277 -7.69 13.57 -4.43
CA LYS A 277 -8.18 14.52 -5.45
C LYS A 277 -7.89 14.06 -6.88
N THR A 278 -6.64 13.67 -7.16
CA THR A 278 -6.16 13.37 -8.49
C THR A 278 -5.28 12.14 -8.42
N LEU A 279 -5.76 11.06 -9.03
CA LEU A 279 -5.00 9.83 -9.12
C LEU A 279 -3.65 10.07 -9.80
N GLY A 280 -2.63 9.36 -9.32
CA GLY A 280 -1.25 9.49 -9.79
C GLY A 280 -0.37 10.27 -8.83
N TYR A 281 -0.92 11.18 -8.02
CA TYR A 281 -0.18 11.84 -6.95
C TYR A 281 -0.24 11.04 -5.65
N TYR A 282 0.78 11.21 -4.80
CA TYR A 282 0.78 10.66 -3.45
C TYR A 282 -0.31 11.26 -2.55
N TYR A 283 -0.59 10.59 -1.42
CA TYR A 283 -1.30 11.25 -0.33
C TYR A 283 -0.53 12.49 0.11
N ASP A 284 -1.24 13.58 0.38
CA ASP A 284 -0.65 14.68 1.12
C ASP A 284 -0.40 14.29 2.58
N GLN A 285 0.25 15.17 3.35
CA GLN A 285 0.69 14.85 4.70
C GLN A 285 -0.48 14.60 5.67
N VAL A 286 -1.63 15.22 5.44
CA VAL A 286 -2.81 15.06 6.30
C VAL A 286 -3.43 13.67 6.10
N ALA A 287 -3.61 13.28 4.84
CA ALA A 287 -4.05 11.95 4.48
C ALA A 287 -3.03 10.88 4.91
N ARG A 288 -1.72 11.11 4.67
CA ARG A 288 -0.65 10.18 5.05
C ARG A 288 -0.59 9.95 6.57
N GLU A 289 -0.77 10.99 7.38
CA GLU A 289 -0.85 10.85 8.85
C GLU A 289 -1.99 9.91 9.26
N ARG A 290 -3.18 10.11 8.68
CA ARG A 290 -4.36 9.30 8.97
C ARG A 290 -4.18 7.85 8.53
N VAL A 291 -3.70 7.61 7.31
CA VAL A 291 -3.47 6.24 6.83
C VAL A 291 -2.38 5.56 7.67
N THR A 292 -1.33 6.28 8.09
CA THR A 292 -0.29 5.74 8.99
C THR A 292 -0.89 5.28 10.31
N GLN A 293 -1.71 6.13 10.93
CA GLN A 293 -2.44 5.75 12.15
C GLN A 293 -3.25 4.47 11.94
N ARG A 294 -3.98 4.38 10.83
CA ARG A 294 -4.91 3.27 10.57
C ARG A 294 -4.18 1.97 10.31
N ILE A 295 -3.08 1.98 9.56
CA ILE A 295 -2.21 0.81 9.39
C ILE A 295 -1.64 0.37 10.74
N SER A 296 -1.05 1.30 11.51
CA SER A 296 -0.43 0.95 12.79
C SER A 296 -1.46 0.46 13.83
N ALA A 297 -2.70 0.94 13.77
CA ALA A 297 -3.79 0.47 14.64
C ALA A 297 -4.28 -0.95 14.31
N LYS A 298 -3.90 -1.53 13.16
CA LYS A 298 -4.26 -2.90 12.77
C LYS A 298 -3.32 -3.96 13.37
N VAL A 299 -2.24 -3.54 14.06
CA VAL A 299 -1.26 -4.43 14.68
C VAL A 299 -0.97 -4.05 16.12
N ASN A 300 -0.40 -4.97 16.89
CA ASN A 300 0.19 -4.65 18.19
C ASN A 300 1.67 -4.29 18.02
N LEU A 301 2.11 -3.11 18.45
CA LEU A 301 3.53 -2.75 18.35
C LEU A 301 4.43 -3.69 19.16
N VAL A 302 3.96 -4.17 20.31
CA VAL A 302 4.61 -5.23 21.09
C VAL A 302 3.95 -6.56 20.75
N GLN A 303 4.69 -7.40 20.03
CA GLN A 303 4.22 -8.65 19.43
C GLN A 303 4.27 -9.85 20.38
N ALA A 304 5.26 -9.82 21.27
CA ALA A 304 5.44 -10.76 22.37
C ALA A 304 6.34 -10.10 23.43
N HIS A 305 6.29 -10.59 24.66
CA HIS A 305 7.11 -10.09 25.75
C HIS A 305 7.23 -11.13 26.87
N THR A 306 8.17 -10.90 27.80
CA THR A 306 8.18 -11.63 29.08
C THR A 306 6.80 -11.48 29.75
N PRO A 307 6.17 -12.56 30.25
CA PRO A 307 4.86 -12.47 30.92
C PRO A 307 4.84 -11.43 32.05
N THR A 308 3.72 -10.72 32.18
CA THR A 308 3.53 -9.60 33.14
C THR A 308 2.56 -9.93 34.27
N ASP A 309 2.00 -11.13 34.26
CA ASP A 309 0.95 -11.64 35.15
C ASP A 309 1.46 -12.03 36.54
N THR A 310 2.74 -12.41 36.66
CA THR A 310 3.37 -12.74 37.94
C THR A 310 4.65 -11.94 38.18
N PRO A 311 5.00 -11.63 39.45
CA PRO A 311 6.29 -11.03 39.77
C PRO A 311 7.47 -11.90 39.30
N VAL A 312 8.57 -11.26 38.96
CA VAL A 312 9.78 -11.92 38.45
C VAL A 312 11.00 -11.61 39.30
N GLY A 313 11.96 -12.54 39.34
CA GLY A 313 13.25 -12.32 40.01
C GLY A 313 14.11 -11.26 39.32
N ASN A 314 15.01 -10.63 40.08
CA ASN A 314 15.97 -9.65 39.54
C ASN A 314 17.20 -10.29 38.86
N ASP A 315 17.21 -11.61 38.70
CA ASP A 315 18.28 -12.41 38.11
C ASP A 315 17.98 -12.87 36.67
N ARG A 316 16.95 -12.30 36.03
CA ARG A 316 16.55 -12.61 34.66
C ARG A 316 16.75 -11.47 33.67
N VAL A 317 16.62 -11.82 32.39
CA VAL A 317 16.44 -10.87 31.29
C VAL A 317 14.94 -10.69 31.02
N LEU A 318 14.49 -9.44 31.01
CA LEU A 318 13.21 -9.05 30.43
C LEU A 318 13.39 -8.75 28.95
N TRP A 319 12.39 -9.09 28.14
CA TRP A 319 12.44 -8.90 26.69
C TRP A 319 11.09 -8.50 26.12
N VAL A 320 11.15 -7.83 24.97
CA VAL A 320 10.02 -7.56 24.07
C VAL A 320 10.41 -7.93 22.64
N GLU A 321 9.48 -8.49 21.89
CA GLU A 321 9.52 -8.55 20.42
C GLU A 321 8.61 -7.46 19.89
N THR A 322 9.06 -6.72 18.88
CA THR A 322 8.32 -5.57 18.36
C THR A 322 7.94 -5.75 16.90
N MET A 323 7.07 -4.88 16.40
CA MET A 323 6.93 -4.69 14.96
C MET A 323 8.20 -4.03 14.37
N HIS A 324 8.43 -4.22 13.08
CA HIS A 324 9.64 -3.78 12.38
C HIS A 324 9.32 -3.08 11.06
N PRO A 325 8.94 -1.79 11.05
CA PRO A 325 8.73 -1.04 9.81
C PRO A 325 9.96 -1.14 8.90
N ALA A 326 9.74 -1.21 7.59
CA ALA A 326 10.83 -1.28 6.62
C ALA A 326 11.62 0.04 6.56
N GLY A 327 10.96 1.18 6.79
CA GLY A 327 11.57 2.52 6.69
C GLY A 327 12.35 2.97 7.92
N HIS A 328 12.08 2.40 9.12
CA HIS A 328 12.66 2.88 10.37
C HIS A 328 12.56 1.86 11.51
N ARG A 329 13.36 2.07 12.55
CA ARG A 329 13.32 1.26 13.78
C ARG A 329 12.38 1.86 14.81
N LEU A 330 11.71 1.01 15.59
CA LEU A 330 10.98 1.45 16.77
C LEU A 330 11.94 1.81 17.92
N SER A 331 11.52 2.75 18.76
CA SER A 331 12.23 3.11 19.99
C SER A 331 11.75 2.25 21.14
N VAL A 332 12.67 1.61 21.87
CA VAL A 332 12.37 0.81 23.07
C VAL A 332 13.16 1.38 24.24
N THR A 333 12.46 1.84 25.28
CA THR A 333 13.06 2.44 26.48
C THR A 333 12.55 1.77 27.73
N TRP A 334 13.46 1.40 28.62
CA TRP A 334 13.17 0.75 29.90
C TRP A 334 13.37 1.70 31.06
N THR A 335 12.42 1.74 31.99
CA THR A 335 12.53 2.43 33.27
C THR A 335 12.38 1.47 34.45
N VAL A 336 13.09 1.76 35.54
CA VAL A 336 12.94 1.10 36.84
C VAL A 336 12.63 2.17 37.87
N ASP A 337 11.50 2.04 38.55
CA ASP A 337 10.95 3.03 39.49
C ASP A 337 10.95 4.45 38.90
N GLY A 338 10.53 4.55 37.64
CA GLY A 338 10.46 5.81 36.90
C GLY A 338 11.77 6.31 36.29
N LYS A 339 12.93 5.70 36.59
CA LYS A 339 14.24 6.12 36.06
C LYS A 339 14.67 5.27 34.87
N THR A 340 15.12 5.89 33.78
CA THR A 340 15.61 5.16 32.60
C THR A 340 16.84 4.30 32.93
N LYS A 341 16.80 3.03 32.56
CA LYS A 341 17.86 2.04 32.82
C LYS A 341 18.38 1.32 31.58
N GLY A 342 17.66 1.35 30.48
CA GLY A 342 18.09 0.65 29.27
C GLY A 342 17.33 1.09 28.03
N LYS A 343 17.87 0.70 26.88
CA LYS A 343 17.25 0.83 25.56
C LYS A 343 17.44 -0.48 24.81
N GLY A 344 16.58 -0.75 23.84
CA GLY A 344 16.62 -1.96 23.02
C GLY A 344 15.69 -3.07 23.51
N PRO A 345 15.66 -4.22 22.82
CA PRO A 345 14.64 -5.26 23.01
C PRO A 345 14.78 -6.03 24.32
N ASN A 346 15.90 -5.90 25.03
CA ASN A 346 16.19 -6.66 26.24
C ASN A 346 16.65 -5.75 27.39
N LEU A 347 16.33 -6.14 28.63
CA LEU A 347 16.85 -5.55 29.86
C LEU A 347 17.33 -6.67 30.80
N ASP A 348 18.64 -6.74 31.02
CA ASP A 348 19.24 -7.68 31.97
C ASP A 348 19.18 -7.11 33.39
N LEU A 349 18.25 -7.64 34.20
CA LEU A 349 18.01 -7.15 35.56
C LEU A 349 19.19 -7.43 36.50
N SER A 350 19.98 -8.47 36.22
CA SER A 350 21.11 -8.87 37.07
C SER A 350 22.20 -7.81 37.11
N ARG A 351 22.28 -6.97 36.07
CA ARG A 351 23.25 -5.86 35.94
C ARG A 351 22.78 -4.57 36.61
N LEU A 352 21.53 -4.50 37.07
CA LEU A 352 20.96 -3.29 37.65
C LEU A 352 21.24 -3.15 39.15
N HIS A 353 21.71 -4.21 39.80
CA HIS A 353 22.01 -4.27 41.24
C HIS A 353 20.92 -3.62 42.10
N LEU A 354 19.67 -4.06 41.88
CA LEU A 354 18.50 -3.53 42.57
C LEU A 354 18.59 -3.73 44.09
N LYS A 355 18.06 -2.78 44.85
CA LYS A 355 17.97 -2.88 46.31
C LYS A 355 17.01 -4.00 46.70
N LYS A 356 17.14 -4.53 47.92
CA LYS A 356 16.17 -5.51 48.43
C LYS A 356 14.76 -4.89 48.47
N GLY A 357 13.76 -5.67 48.09
CA GLY A 357 12.37 -5.26 47.96
C GLY A 357 11.80 -5.50 46.56
N THR A 358 10.69 -4.81 46.29
CA THR A 358 9.94 -4.85 45.04
C THR A 358 10.20 -3.58 44.23
N HIS A 359 10.35 -3.73 42.91
CA HIS A 359 10.60 -2.65 41.96
C HIS A 359 9.60 -2.71 40.80
N THR A 360 9.23 -1.55 40.27
CA THR A 360 8.40 -1.47 39.06
C THR A 360 9.29 -1.27 37.85
N VAL A 361 9.29 -2.23 36.93
CA VAL A 361 9.99 -2.12 35.66
C VAL A 361 9.00 -1.89 34.54
N LYS A 362 9.18 -0.84 33.74
CA LYS A 362 8.31 -0.51 32.61
C LYS A 362 9.12 -0.39 31.33
N VAL A 363 8.61 -0.98 30.25
CA VAL A 363 9.09 -0.69 28.89
C VAL A 363 8.08 0.20 28.19
N THR A 364 8.58 1.15 27.41
CA THR A 364 7.81 1.94 26.45
C THR A 364 8.38 1.67 25.06
N VAL A 365 7.52 1.17 24.16
CA VAL A 365 7.80 1.00 22.74
C VAL A 365 7.06 2.08 21.97
N THR A 366 7.77 2.85 21.17
CA THR A 366 7.20 3.97 20.40
C THR A 366 7.67 3.91 18.96
N ASP A 367 6.73 4.10 18.04
CA ASP A 367 7.02 4.39 16.64
C ASP A 367 7.43 5.87 16.49
N PRO A 368 8.69 6.15 16.10
CA PRO A 368 9.19 7.51 15.99
C PRO A 368 8.81 8.20 14.67
N THR A 369 8.02 7.58 13.79
CA THR A 369 7.72 8.08 12.44
C THR A 369 7.42 9.58 12.42
N SER A 370 7.96 10.27 11.40
CA SER A 370 7.68 11.67 11.14
C SER A 370 6.34 11.88 10.43
N PHE A 371 5.69 10.80 9.96
CA PHE A 371 4.40 10.86 9.28
C PHE A 371 3.24 11.24 10.21
N VAL A 372 3.45 11.21 11.53
CA VAL A 372 2.41 11.55 12.51
C VAL A 372 2.89 12.65 13.45
N ARG A 373 2.24 13.81 13.39
CA ARG A 373 2.50 14.97 14.26
C ARG A 373 1.49 15.12 15.39
N ASP A 374 0.27 14.58 15.27
CA ASP A 374 -0.73 14.72 16.33
C ASP A 374 -0.32 13.96 17.62
N PRO A 375 -0.13 14.65 18.76
CA PRO A 375 0.27 14.02 20.01
C PRO A 375 -0.71 12.96 20.53
N SER A 376 -2.01 13.11 20.27
CA SER A 376 -3.03 12.13 20.67
C SER A 376 -2.89 10.82 19.90
N ILE A 377 -2.49 10.89 18.63
CA ILE A 377 -2.19 9.70 17.83
C ILE A 377 -0.85 9.12 18.29
N ARG A 378 0.17 9.96 18.51
CA ARG A 378 1.49 9.50 18.98
C ARG A 378 1.44 8.78 20.32
N SER A 379 0.58 9.21 21.24
CA SER A 379 0.38 8.58 22.55
C SER A 379 -0.60 7.39 22.53
N SER A 380 -1.34 7.20 21.44
CA SER A 380 -2.28 6.08 21.30
C SER A 380 -1.56 4.74 21.17
N ALA A 381 -2.29 3.65 21.42
CA ALA A 381 -1.80 2.28 21.29
C ALA A 381 -1.31 1.91 19.87
N ALA A 382 -1.67 2.69 18.85
CA ALA A 382 -1.19 2.51 17.48
C ALA A 382 0.30 2.88 17.34
N LEU A 383 0.78 3.91 18.05
CA LEU A 383 2.17 4.39 17.94
C LEU A 383 2.97 4.29 19.23
N THR A 384 2.34 4.10 20.39
CA THR A 384 3.04 3.88 21.67
C THR A 384 2.36 2.80 22.49
N GLN A 385 3.12 1.80 22.93
CA GLN A 385 2.65 0.74 23.83
C GLN A 385 3.61 0.57 25.01
N THR A 386 3.07 0.18 26.16
CA THR A 386 3.86 -0.09 27.37
C THR A 386 3.59 -1.48 27.92
N ARG A 387 4.58 -2.04 28.62
CA ARG A 387 4.42 -3.22 29.48
C ARG A 387 5.10 -2.95 30.81
N THR A 388 4.53 -3.48 31.88
CA THR A 388 5.00 -3.27 33.25
C THR A 388 5.14 -4.60 33.94
N TRP A 389 6.26 -4.79 34.64
CA TRP A 389 6.56 -5.94 35.46
C TRP A 389 6.81 -5.52 36.89
N THR A 390 6.37 -6.37 37.82
CA THR A 390 6.79 -6.34 39.21
C THR A 390 8.05 -7.18 39.35
N VAL A 391 9.16 -6.58 39.76
CA VAL A 391 10.41 -7.30 40.05
C VAL A 391 10.56 -7.43 41.55
N ASP A 392 10.60 -8.65 42.06
CA ASP A 392 10.83 -8.94 43.47
C ASP A 392 12.20 -9.59 43.64
N THR A 393 13.09 -8.91 44.37
CA THR A 393 14.47 -9.36 44.60
C THR A 393 14.59 -10.58 45.51
N SER A 394 13.51 -10.98 46.20
CA SER A 394 13.44 -12.23 46.96
C SER A 394 13.21 -13.46 46.09
N LEU A 395 12.66 -13.28 44.89
CA LEU A 395 12.39 -14.36 43.95
C LEU A 395 13.66 -14.78 43.19
N LYS A 396 13.74 -16.07 42.89
CA LYS A 396 14.77 -16.65 42.02
C LYS A 396 14.16 -17.17 40.75
N THR A 397 14.75 -16.81 39.62
CA THR A 397 14.27 -17.26 38.32
C THR A 397 14.55 -18.76 38.17
N PRO A 398 13.51 -19.59 37.97
CA PRO A 398 13.69 -21.01 37.75
C PRO A 398 14.63 -21.26 36.58
N PRO A 399 15.52 -22.26 36.66
CA PRO A 399 16.34 -22.65 35.52
C PRO A 399 15.43 -23.14 34.39
N ALA A 400 15.66 -22.63 33.18
CA ALA A 400 14.99 -23.06 31.96
C ALA A 400 16.02 -23.18 30.84
N THR A 401 16.06 -24.34 30.21
CA THR A 401 16.94 -24.58 29.05
C THR A 401 16.16 -24.23 27.79
N VAL A 402 16.36 -23.02 27.30
CA VAL A 402 15.82 -22.56 26.02
C VAL A 402 16.96 -22.62 24.99
N PRO A 403 16.83 -23.37 23.89
CA PRO A 403 17.85 -23.39 22.85
C PRO A 403 18.03 -22.00 22.26
N VAL A 404 19.26 -21.69 21.83
CA VAL A 404 19.57 -20.41 21.18
C VAL A 404 19.28 -20.53 19.69
N ASP A 405 18.21 -19.89 19.23
CA ASP A 405 17.80 -19.89 17.82
C ASP A 405 17.05 -18.60 17.42
N PHE A 406 16.70 -18.48 16.14
CA PHE A 406 15.78 -17.49 15.61
C PHE A 406 14.32 -17.89 15.88
N SER A 407 13.49 -16.94 16.28
CA SER A 407 12.03 -17.12 16.42
C SER A 407 11.25 -16.56 15.23
N SER A 408 11.74 -15.49 14.60
CA SER A 408 11.18 -14.93 13.37
C SER A 408 12.20 -14.02 12.67
N SER A 409 11.91 -13.58 11.45
CA SER A 409 12.75 -12.62 10.75
C SER A 409 12.01 -11.92 9.62
N THR A 410 12.64 -10.90 9.03
CA THR A 410 12.31 -10.48 7.68
C THR A 410 12.30 -11.71 6.76
N PRO A 411 11.29 -11.88 5.88
CA PRO A 411 11.26 -12.98 4.93
C PRO A 411 12.54 -13.06 4.07
N THR A 412 12.98 -14.27 3.74
CA THR A 412 14.21 -14.54 2.98
C THR A 412 13.93 -14.97 1.54
N ASP A 413 12.65 -15.07 1.15
CA ASP A 413 12.18 -15.55 -0.15
C ASP A 413 12.23 -14.49 -1.25
N LYS A 414 12.34 -13.21 -0.87
CA LYS A 414 12.43 -12.07 -1.79
C LYS A 414 13.61 -11.17 -1.44
N PRO A 415 14.22 -10.49 -2.44
CA PRO A 415 15.22 -9.47 -2.18
C PRO A 415 14.69 -8.35 -1.30
N VAL A 416 15.58 -7.78 -0.49
CA VAL A 416 15.29 -6.63 0.37
C VAL A 416 16.01 -5.40 -0.19
N GLY A 417 15.31 -4.28 -0.30
CA GLY A 417 15.89 -3.03 -0.80
C GLY A 417 16.99 -2.47 0.11
N ALA A 418 17.96 -1.79 -0.47
CA ALA A 418 19.15 -1.26 0.21
C ALA A 418 18.87 -0.18 1.26
N ASN A 419 17.66 0.36 1.31
CA ASN A 419 17.25 1.35 2.31
C ASN A 419 16.39 0.77 3.43
N SER A 420 16.10 -0.53 3.40
CA SER A 420 15.21 -1.17 4.37
C SER A 420 15.89 -1.48 5.70
N VAL A 421 15.07 -1.70 6.73
CA VAL A 421 15.47 -2.36 7.98
C VAL A 421 15.24 -3.87 7.84
N VAL A 422 16.28 -4.67 8.07
CA VAL A 422 16.17 -6.13 8.19
C VAL A 422 16.18 -6.50 9.67
N TYR A 423 15.31 -7.42 10.07
CA TYR A 423 15.20 -7.86 11.46
C TYR A 423 15.28 -9.37 11.63
N VAL A 424 15.66 -9.77 12.84
CA VAL A 424 15.54 -11.12 13.38
C VAL A 424 15.03 -11.05 14.81
N GLU A 425 14.09 -11.91 15.16
CA GLU A 425 13.79 -12.21 16.56
C GLU A 425 14.48 -13.50 16.97
N THR A 426 14.80 -13.62 18.25
CA THR A 426 15.51 -14.76 18.81
C THR A 426 14.69 -15.41 19.91
N THR A 427 14.95 -16.69 20.16
CA THR A 427 14.52 -17.38 21.38
C THR A 427 14.93 -16.59 22.63
N HIS A 428 14.18 -16.73 23.73
CA HIS A 428 14.39 -15.90 24.93
C HIS A 428 14.82 -16.71 26.17
N PRO A 429 16.08 -17.21 26.26
CA PRO A 429 16.64 -17.76 27.49
C PRO A 429 16.48 -16.82 28.69
N VAL A 430 16.14 -17.39 29.85
CA VAL A 430 15.72 -16.58 31.00
C VAL A 430 16.85 -15.75 31.63
N ARG A 431 18.12 -16.14 31.48
CA ARG A 431 19.28 -15.47 32.12
C ARG A 431 20.19 -14.68 31.18
N PHE A 432 19.98 -14.75 29.88
CA PHE A 432 20.79 -14.00 28.92
C PHE A 432 20.03 -13.74 27.62
N ALA A 433 20.37 -12.67 26.92
CA ALA A 433 19.86 -12.40 25.58
C ALA A 433 20.82 -12.99 24.53
N PRO A 434 20.34 -13.80 23.56
CA PRO A 434 21.16 -14.24 22.44
C PRO A 434 21.69 -13.06 21.65
N LYS A 435 22.99 -13.10 21.30
CA LYS A 435 23.64 -12.06 20.50
C LYS A 435 23.54 -12.40 19.02
N VAL A 436 23.04 -11.46 18.22
CA VAL A 436 23.05 -11.54 16.76
C VAL A 436 24.37 -10.98 16.23
N ARG A 437 25.03 -11.74 15.35
CA ARG A 437 26.16 -11.25 14.57
C ARG A 437 25.71 -11.00 13.13
N TRP A 438 25.97 -9.79 12.64
CA TRP A 438 25.67 -9.40 11.26
C TRP A 438 26.93 -9.43 10.39
N GLU A 439 26.80 -10.02 9.22
CA GLU A 439 27.82 -10.08 8.18
C GLU A 439 27.20 -9.58 6.86
N LEU A 440 27.90 -8.70 6.14
CA LEU A 440 27.56 -8.24 4.80
C LEU A 440 28.69 -8.65 3.88
N ASP A 441 28.39 -9.44 2.85
CA ASP A 441 29.37 -9.99 1.89
C ASP A 441 30.55 -10.68 2.59
N GLY A 442 30.24 -11.45 3.64
CA GLY A 442 31.22 -12.17 4.46
C GLY A 442 32.01 -11.29 5.45
N ARG A 443 31.81 -9.97 5.47
CA ARG A 443 32.47 -9.05 6.40
C ARG A 443 31.54 -8.67 7.55
N ARG A 444 32.06 -8.69 8.77
CA ARG A 444 31.28 -8.28 9.95
C ARG A 444 30.89 -6.80 9.85
N VAL A 445 29.61 -6.50 10.11
CA VAL A 445 29.07 -5.13 10.15
C VAL A 445 28.40 -4.85 11.49
N HIS A 446 28.27 -3.56 11.82
CA HIS A 446 27.57 -3.12 13.02
C HIS A 446 26.07 -3.00 12.74
N GLY A 447 25.29 -3.89 13.35
CA GLY A 447 23.83 -3.79 13.45
C GLY A 447 23.36 -3.46 14.86
N GLY A 448 22.05 -3.36 15.05
CA GLY A 448 21.41 -3.42 16.36
C GLY A 448 21.37 -4.85 16.92
N ASP A 449 20.82 -4.99 18.13
CA ASP A 449 20.72 -6.28 18.82
C ASP A 449 19.93 -7.34 18.03
N ARG A 450 18.94 -6.89 17.26
CA ARG A 450 17.97 -7.72 16.54
C ARG A 450 17.57 -7.17 15.16
N ASP A 451 18.20 -6.08 14.73
CA ASP A 451 17.88 -5.42 13.47
C ASP A 451 19.13 -4.80 12.85
N ILE A 452 19.06 -4.43 11.58
CA ILE A 452 20.08 -3.65 10.89
C ILE A 452 19.42 -2.72 9.87
N SER A 453 19.80 -1.44 9.89
CA SER A 453 19.34 -0.45 8.91
C SER A 453 20.33 -0.39 7.76
N LEU A 454 19.94 -0.91 6.59
CA LEU A 454 20.80 -1.02 5.41
C LEU A 454 21.17 0.35 4.84
N ALA A 455 20.27 1.33 4.97
CA ALA A 455 20.51 2.72 4.56
C ALA A 455 21.79 3.32 5.19
N ARG A 456 22.19 2.87 6.39
CA ARG A 456 23.39 3.33 7.10
C ARG A 456 24.68 2.69 6.62
N LEU A 457 24.59 1.61 5.86
CA LEU A 457 25.74 0.89 5.32
C LEU A 457 26.24 1.51 4.01
N HIS A 458 25.45 2.39 3.38
CA HIS A 458 25.79 3.07 2.12
C HIS A 458 26.29 2.09 1.06
N LEU A 459 25.49 1.04 0.83
CA LEU A 459 25.82 -0.04 -0.11
C LEU A 459 26.13 0.52 -1.49
N SER A 460 27.14 -0.07 -2.15
CA SER A 460 27.36 0.13 -3.58
C SER A 460 26.19 -0.41 -4.38
N ASN A 461 26.06 0.01 -5.63
CA ASN A 461 25.12 -0.60 -6.56
C ASN A 461 25.44 -2.11 -6.75
N GLY A 462 24.40 -2.92 -6.92
CA GLY A 462 24.48 -4.34 -7.20
C GLY A 462 23.79 -5.22 -6.17
N THR A 463 24.15 -6.50 -6.15
CA THR A 463 23.60 -7.50 -5.22
C THR A 463 24.55 -7.70 -4.05
N HIS A 464 24.02 -7.66 -2.83
CA HIS A 464 24.77 -7.99 -1.62
C HIS A 464 24.14 -9.17 -0.87
N THR A 465 24.94 -9.85 -0.04
CA THR A 465 24.47 -10.92 0.83
C THR A 465 24.56 -10.48 2.28
N LEU A 466 23.41 -10.37 2.95
CA LEU A 466 23.35 -10.12 4.39
C LEU A 466 23.15 -11.45 5.13
N VAL A 467 23.91 -11.68 6.18
CA VAL A 467 23.79 -12.85 7.06
C VAL A 467 23.64 -12.42 8.50
N ALA A 468 22.63 -12.95 9.18
CA ALA A 468 22.50 -12.91 10.63
C ALA A 468 22.87 -14.27 11.20
N ARG A 469 23.65 -14.29 12.29
CA ARG A 469 24.05 -15.52 12.99
C ARG A 469 23.73 -15.44 14.48
N VAL A 470 23.14 -16.52 15.00
CA VAL A 470 22.77 -16.70 16.40
C VAL A 470 23.10 -18.13 16.80
N GLY A 471 24.01 -18.31 17.76
CA GLY A 471 24.54 -19.65 18.09
C GLY A 471 25.19 -20.30 16.86
N SER A 472 24.75 -21.52 16.53
CA SER A 472 25.16 -22.25 15.33
C SER A 472 24.31 -21.94 14.09
N ASN A 473 23.21 -21.19 14.24
CA ASN A 473 22.23 -20.99 13.19
C ASN A 473 22.47 -19.69 12.42
N SER A 474 22.03 -19.66 11.16
CA SER A 474 22.09 -18.47 10.32
C SER A 474 20.79 -18.22 9.54
N ARG A 475 20.61 -16.95 9.16
CA ARG A 475 19.63 -16.50 8.16
C ARG A 475 20.34 -15.64 7.13
N VAL A 476 19.92 -15.75 5.88
CA VAL A 476 20.58 -15.13 4.73
C VAL A 476 19.53 -14.37 3.92
N TRP A 477 19.85 -13.14 3.53
CA TRP A 477 19.03 -12.32 2.64
C TRP A 477 19.86 -11.86 1.45
N THR A 478 19.22 -11.87 0.29
CA THR A 478 19.68 -11.10 -0.86
C THR A 478 19.28 -9.65 -0.66
N ILE A 479 20.25 -8.75 -0.65
CA ILE A 479 20.02 -7.32 -0.61
C ILE A 479 20.17 -6.77 -2.02
N ASP A 480 19.12 -6.11 -2.47
CA ASP A 480 19.06 -5.43 -3.75
C ASP A 480 19.43 -3.97 -3.56
N ALA A 481 20.65 -3.62 -3.99
CA ALA A 481 21.16 -2.25 -4.00
C ALA A 481 21.34 -1.70 -5.42
N GLU A 482 21.00 -2.48 -6.46
CA GLU A 482 20.90 -1.93 -7.80
C GLU A 482 19.66 -1.03 -7.84
N ARG A 483 19.77 0.10 -8.54
CA ARG A 483 18.62 0.99 -8.69
C ARG A 483 18.00 0.75 -10.05
N PRO A 484 16.67 0.85 -10.19
CA PRO A 484 16.06 0.79 -11.49
C PRO A 484 16.55 1.96 -12.34
N THR A 485 16.50 1.78 -13.65
CA THR A 485 16.69 2.87 -14.61
C THR A 485 15.37 3.23 -15.26
N VAL A 486 15.26 4.46 -15.75
CA VAL A 486 14.10 4.91 -16.51
C VAL A 486 14.59 5.65 -17.74
N ALA A 487 14.16 5.19 -18.91
CA ALA A 487 14.39 5.89 -20.16
C ALA A 487 13.16 6.73 -20.51
N PHE A 488 13.38 7.89 -21.13
CA PHE A 488 12.30 8.66 -21.74
C PHE A 488 12.42 8.63 -23.26
N ALA A 489 11.28 8.64 -23.95
CA ALA A 489 11.20 8.86 -25.39
C ALA A 489 10.19 9.96 -25.67
N LEU A 490 10.58 10.95 -26.47
CA LEU A 490 9.71 12.05 -26.89
C LEU A 490 9.29 11.87 -28.35
N SER A 491 8.13 12.42 -28.73
CA SER A 491 7.86 12.69 -30.14
C SER A 491 8.90 13.63 -30.75
N LYS A 492 8.98 13.68 -32.07
CA LYS A 492 9.95 14.52 -32.80
C LYS A 492 9.82 16.00 -32.38
N ALA A 493 10.91 16.55 -31.83
CA ALA A 493 11.02 17.97 -31.50
C ALA A 493 11.34 18.82 -32.74
N ALA A 494 10.93 20.08 -32.72
CA ALA A 494 11.31 21.06 -33.74
C ALA A 494 12.80 21.40 -33.62
N GLN A 495 13.30 21.50 -32.39
CA GLN A 495 14.73 21.66 -32.11
C GLN A 495 15.12 20.81 -30.90
N SER A 496 16.34 20.27 -30.91
CA SER A 496 16.94 19.58 -29.77
C SER A 496 18.36 20.07 -29.53
N ARG A 497 18.69 20.39 -28.28
CA ARG A 497 20.04 20.77 -27.85
C ARG A 497 20.55 19.74 -26.85
N LEU A 498 21.41 18.86 -27.33
CA LEU A 498 22.01 17.78 -26.54
C LEU A 498 23.49 18.11 -26.33
N ARG A 499 23.84 18.59 -25.14
CA ARG A 499 25.24 18.89 -24.79
C ARG A 499 25.67 17.95 -23.66
N PRO A 500 26.81 17.24 -23.80
CA PRO A 500 27.32 16.38 -22.72
C PRO A 500 27.45 17.17 -21.42
N GLY A 501 26.98 16.58 -20.31
CA GLY A 501 27.03 17.22 -18.98
C GLY A 501 25.98 18.30 -18.71
N HIS A 502 25.12 18.63 -19.68
CA HIS A 502 24.01 19.57 -19.50
C HIS A 502 22.67 18.86 -19.61
N THR A 503 21.64 19.45 -18.98
CA THR A 503 20.24 19.02 -19.14
C THR A 503 19.85 19.08 -20.62
N PRO A 504 19.38 17.98 -21.23
CA PRO A 504 18.85 17.99 -22.60
C PRO A 504 17.71 19.00 -22.75
N GLU A 505 17.71 19.76 -23.83
CA GLU A 505 16.64 20.74 -24.12
C GLU A 505 15.94 20.43 -25.44
N TYR A 506 14.61 20.53 -25.44
CA TYR A 506 13.76 20.26 -26.60
C TYR A 506 12.79 21.42 -26.81
N VAL A 507 12.51 21.76 -28.06
CA VAL A 507 11.54 22.78 -28.44
C VAL A 507 10.46 22.13 -29.28
N PHE A 508 9.21 22.40 -28.94
CA PHE A 508 8.04 21.90 -29.65
C PHE A 508 7.14 23.07 -30.07
N ASP A 509 6.77 23.09 -31.35
CA ASP A 509 5.85 24.09 -31.92
C ASP A 509 4.36 23.73 -31.68
N GLY A 510 4.10 22.65 -30.93
CA GLY A 510 2.77 22.14 -30.63
C GLY A 510 2.83 20.95 -29.66
N PRO A 511 1.71 20.20 -29.52
CA PRO A 511 1.64 19.03 -28.66
C PRO A 511 2.80 18.05 -28.85
N PHE A 512 3.26 17.44 -27.76
CA PHE A 512 4.29 16.40 -27.82
C PHE A 512 3.96 15.24 -26.89
N THR A 513 4.48 14.06 -27.20
CA THR A 513 4.28 12.88 -26.37
C THR A 513 5.55 12.52 -25.62
N MET A 514 5.39 11.91 -24.44
CA MET A 514 6.45 11.37 -23.61
C MET A 514 6.10 9.94 -23.19
N ARG A 515 7.00 8.99 -23.47
CA ARG A 515 6.99 7.66 -22.87
C ARG A 515 8.06 7.57 -21.80
N LEU A 516 7.72 6.98 -20.66
CA LEU A 516 8.70 6.52 -19.69
C LEU A 516 8.72 4.99 -19.69
N THR A 517 9.92 4.42 -19.73
CA THR A 517 10.14 2.97 -19.66
C THR A 517 11.09 2.69 -18.53
N GLY A 518 10.53 2.24 -17.41
CA GLY A 518 11.31 1.73 -16.28
C GLY A 518 11.87 0.34 -16.57
N THR A 519 13.12 0.10 -16.19
CA THR A 519 13.76 -1.22 -16.28
C THR A 519 14.57 -1.48 -15.02
N ASP A 520 14.69 -2.75 -14.67
CA ASP A 520 15.41 -3.22 -13.49
C ASP A 520 16.20 -4.48 -13.85
N ASP A 521 17.24 -4.80 -13.07
CA ASP A 521 18.04 -6.02 -13.26
C ASP A 521 17.31 -7.27 -12.71
N ARG A 522 16.13 -7.10 -12.09
CA ARG A 522 15.29 -8.16 -11.56
C ARG A 522 13.88 -8.16 -12.15
N PRO A 523 13.20 -9.31 -12.15
CA PRO A 523 11.81 -9.39 -12.60
C PRO A 523 10.87 -8.66 -11.64
N GLY A 524 9.90 -7.95 -12.20
CA GLY A 524 8.81 -7.31 -11.47
C GLY A 524 8.37 -6.03 -12.16
N VAL A 525 7.36 -5.36 -11.59
CA VAL A 525 6.87 -4.10 -12.15
C VAL A 525 7.73 -2.96 -11.61
N VAL A 526 8.27 -2.16 -12.53
CA VAL A 526 8.98 -0.91 -12.21
C VAL A 526 8.00 0.24 -12.36
N VAL A 527 7.78 0.98 -11.28
CA VAL A 527 6.89 2.15 -11.28
C VAL A 527 7.69 3.35 -11.74
N SER A 528 7.29 3.94 -12.86
CA SER A 528 7.90 5.18 -13.38
C SER A 528 7.10 6.38 -12.91
N GLU A 529 7.79 7.47 -12.59
CA GLU A 529 7.17 8.71 -12.12
C GLU A 529 7.78 9.91 -12.84
N PHE A 530 7.01 10.98 -12.98
CA PHE A 530 7.53 12.29 -13.39
C PHE A 530 6.94 13.43 -12.57
N ARG A 531 7.57 14.60 -12.67
CA ARG A 531 7.02 15.86 -12.19
C ARG A 531 7.44 17.01 -13.10
N VAL A 532 6.63 18.06 -13.10
CA VAL A 532 6.83 19.26 -13.91
C VAL A 532 7.20 20.41 -12.97
N ASP A 533 8.28 21.13 -13.27
CA ASP A 533 8.72 22.35 -12.56
C ASP A 533 8.83 22.21 -11.03
N GLY A 534 9.20 21.01 -10.57
CA GLY A 534 9.34 20.71 -9.14
C GLY A 534 8.01 20.57 -8.38
N ASP A 535 6.89 20.42 -9.09
CA ASP A 535 5.59 20.05 -8.52
C ASP A 535 5.59 18.61 -7.95
N GLY A 536 4.42 18.05 -7.67
CA GLY A 536 4.28 16.69 -7.15
C GLY A 536 4.80 15.61 -8.07
N TRP A 537 5.31 14.53 -7.47
CA TRP A 537 5.56 13.29 -8.21
C TRP A 537 4.23 12.66 -8.63
N PHE A 538 4.17 12.33 -9.92
CA PHE A 538 3.02 11.73 -10.57
C PHE A 538 3.42 10.36 -11.15
N ASN A 539 2.69 9.32 -10.78
CA ASN A 539 2.85 7.98 -11.31
C ASN A 539 2.49 7.96 -12.80
N TYR A 540 3.45 7.55 -13.63
CA TYR A 540 3.28 7.41 -15.07
C TYR A 540 2.58 6.09 -15.37
N PHE A 541 1.43 6.16 -16.04
CA PHE A 541 0.60 5.00 -16.40
C PHE A 541 0.29 4.90 -17.90
N GLY A 542 1.06 5.59 -18.75
CA GLY A 542 0.74 5.72 -20.18
C GLY A 542 -0.30 6.82 -20.43
N TRP A 543 -1.38 6.53 -21.13
CA TRP A 543 -2.48 7.48 -21.36
C TRP A 543 -3.78 7.00 -20.69
N PRO A 544 -4.67 7.88 -20.20
CA PRO A 544 -5.86 7.47 -19.43
C PRO A 544 -6.78 6.46 -20.12
N THR A 545 -6.90 6.51 -21.45
CA THR A 545 -7.74 5.60 -22.25
C THR A 545 -6.95 4.45 -22.88
N ASP A 546 -5.62 4.48 -22.81
CA ASP A 546 -4.74 3.46 -23.38
C ASP A 546 -3.39 3.48 -22.64
N SER A 547 -3.16 2.49 -21.76
CA SER A 547 -1.92 2.39 -21.00
C SER A 547 -0.68 2.15 -21.88
N ALA A 548 -0.87 1.64 -23.11
CA ALA A 548 0.21 1.47 -24.06
C ALA A 548 0.57 2.78 -24.78
N ALA A 549 -0.31 3.79 -24.82
CA ALA A 549 -0.03 5.07 -25.45
C ALA A 549 0.90 5.95 -24.57
N PRO A 550 1.76 6.77 -25.18
CA PRO A 550 2.58 7.72 -24.44
C PRO A 550 1.74 8.86 -23.85
N TRP A 551 2.26 9.52 -22.82
CA TRP A 551 1.61 10.68 -22.22
C TRP A 551 1.67 11.88 -23.16
N LEU A 552 0.52 12.48 -23.48
CA LEU A 552 0.44 13.64 -24.37
C LEU A 552 0.47 14.93 -23.56
N PHE A 553 1.45 15.79 -23.81
CA PHE A 553 1.51 17.16 -23.30
C PHE A 553 0.95 18.15 -24.32
N THR A 554 0.14 19.09 -23.84
CA THR A 554 -0.41 20.22 -24.62
C THR A 554 -0.43 21.49 -23.77
N ALA A 555 -0.59 22.65 -24.42
CA ALA A 555 -0.65 23.93 -23.72
C ALA A 555 -1.85 24.00 -22.76
N ASP A 556 -3.01 23.53 -23.21
CA ASP A 556 -4.28 23.64 -22.49
C ASP A 556 -4.70 22.35 -21.77
N GLY A 557 -4.02 21.24 -22.05
CA GLY A 557 -4.39 19.89 -21.65
C GLY A 557 -5.40 19.23 -22.60
N THR A 558 -5.56 17.93 -22.46
CA THR A 558 -6.57 17.13 -23.18
C THR A 558 -7.67 16.75 -22.22
N VAL A 559 -8.92 17.06 -22.59
CA VAL A 559 -10.09 16.69 -21.78
C VAL A 559 -10.51 15.26 -22.11
N ILE A 560 -10.48 14.38 -21.10
CA ILE A 560 -10.96 13.00 -21.18
C ILE A 560 -11.95 12.81 -20.05
N ASP A 561 -13.18 12.44 -20.40
CA ASP A 561 -14.27 12.30 -19.45
C ASP A 561 -14.38 13.51 -18.50
N SER A 562 -14.27 14.70 -19.08
CA SER A 562 -14.31 15.98 -18.36
C SER A 562 -13.20 16.23 -17.33
N LEU A 563 -12.11 15.47 -17.37
CA LEU A 563 -10.87 15.75 -16.64
C LEU A 563 -9.76 16.17 -17.61
N THR A 564 -8.99 17.17 -17.22
CA THR A 564 -7.87 17.67 -18.03
C THR A 564 -6.58 16.92 -17.68
N TYR A 565 -6.01 16.24 -18.67
CA TYR A 565 -4.72 15.55 -18.57
C TYR A 565 -3.67 16.25 -19.43
N GLY A 566 -2.39 16.08 -19.11
CA GLY A 566 -1.30 16.54 -19.98
C GLY A 566 -1.15 18.05 -20.14
N LYS A 567 -1.79 18.86 -19.29
CA LYS A 567 -1.62 20.31 -19.35
C LYS A 567 -0.21 20.70 -18.89
N LEU A 568 0.52 21.36 -19.77
CA LEU A 568 1.87 21.87 -19.49
C LEU A 568 1.89 23.40 -19.38
N GLY A 569 1.11 24.09 -20.22
CA GLY A 569 1.23 25.53 -20.45
C GLY A 569 2.28 25.85 -21.52
N LYS A 570 2.19 27.07 -22.08
CA LYS A 570 3.22 27.60 -22.98
C LYS A 570 4.42 28.10 -22.18
N GLY A 571 5.61 27.94 -22.74
CA GLY A 571 6.86 28.39 -22.14
C GLY A 571 7.82 27.24 -21.86
N ARG A 572 8.81 27.52 -21.02
CA ARG A 572 9.90 26.62 -20.69
C ARG A 572 9.60 25.88 -19.39
N HIS A 573 9.65 24.55 -19.42
CA HIS A 573 9.35 23.66 -18.32
C HIS A 573 10.47 22.63 -18.11
N THR A 574 10.75 22.29 -16.86
CA THR A 574 11.64 21.18 -16.50
C THR A 574 10.81 19.96 -16.15
N ILE A 575 11.03 18.86 -16.87
CA ILE A 575 10.45 17.56 -16.55
C ILE A 575 11.53 16.75 -15.83
N GLU A 576 11.22 16.34 -14.61
CA GLU A 576 12.04 15.39 -13.86
C GLU A 576 11.34 14.04 -13.81
N TYR A 577 12.10 12.95 -13.89
CA TYR A 577 11.55 11.60 -13.92
C TYR A 577 12.45 10.63 -13.15
N ARG A 578 11.84 9.59 -12.57
CA ARG A 578 12.51 8.56 -11.78
C ARG A 578 11.73 7.24 -11.89
N ALA A 579 12.29 6.18 -11.33
CA ALA A 579 11.62 4.89 -11.20
C ALA A 579 11.84 4.29 -9.82
N THR A 580 10.90 3.45 -9.38
CA THR A 580 11.00 2.62 -8.18
C THR A 580 10.80 1.15 -8.54
N ASP A 581 11.68 0.29 -8.04
CA ASP A 581 11.67 -1.15 -8.29
C ASP A 581 10.77 -1.91 -7.27
N PRO A 582 10.54 -3.23 -7.46
CA PRO A 582 9.76 -4.05 -6.52
C PRO A 582 10.35 -4.17 -5.10
N SER A 583 11.67 -4.00 -4.97
CA SER A 583 12.42 -4.00 -3.70
C SER A 583 12.24 -2.68 -2.93
N GLY A 584 11.73 -1.63 -3.60
CA GLY A 584 11.50 -0.30 -3.08
C GLY A 584 12.65 0.69 -3.28
N ASN A 585 13.68 0.33 -4.07
CA ASN A 585 14.75 1.26 -4.41
C ASN A 585 14.27 2.26 -5.46
N THR A 586 14.50 3.54 -5.20
CA THR A 586 14.13 4.62 -6.11
C THR A 586 15.39 5.18 -6.77
N SER A 587 15.35 5.34 -8.10
CA SER A 587 16.43 5.92 -8.89
C SER A 587 16.64 7.40 -8.56
N LYS A 588 17.85 7.92 -8.81
CA LYS A 588 18.07 9.36 -8.73
C LYS A 588 17.27 10.05 -9.85
N PRO A 589 16.53 11.13 -9.55
CA PRO A 589 15.82 11.87 -10.59
C PRO A 589 16.74 12.31 -11.72
N GLN A 590 16.33 11.99 -12.94
CA GLN A 590 16.89 12.54 -14.17
C GLN A 590 15.97 13.67 -14.67
N ARG A 591 16.44 14.49 -15.60
CA ARG A 591 15.67 15.63 -16.10
C ARG A 591 15.98 16.00 -17.55
N PHE A 592 15.00 16.61 -18.19
CA PHE A 592 15.14 17.34 -19.44
C PHE A 592 14.29 18.61 -19.40
N THR A 593 14.59 19.56 -20.27
CA THR A 593 13.82 20.80 -20.40
C THR A 593 13.07 20.80 -21.72
N VAL A 594 11.82 21.26 -21.69
CA VAL A 594 10.99 21.47 -22.88
C VAL A 594 10.60 22.94 -22.97
N THR A 595 10.56 23.48 -24.19
CA THR A 595 9.88 24.74 -24.49
C THR A 595 8.72 24.43 -25.41
N LEU A 596 7.50 24.75 -24.97
CA LEU A 596 6.27 24.62 -25.74
C LEU A 596 5.82 26.00 -26.24
N HIS A 597 5.74 26.20 -27.55
CA HIS A 597 5.39 27.48 -28.16
C HIS A 597 3.88 27.75 -28.29
#